data_AF-G0ED52-F1
#
_entry.id   AF-G0ED52-F1
#
_cell.length_a   1.000
_cell.length_b   1.000
_cell.length_c   1.000
_cell.angle_alpha   90.00
_cell.angle_beta   90.00
_cell.angle_gamma   90.00
#
_symmetry.space_group_name_H-M   'P 1'
#
loop_
_entity.id
_entity.type
_entity.pdbx_description
1 polymer ?
#
loop_
_entity_poly.entity_id
_entity_poly.type
_entity_poly.pdbx_seq_one_letter_code
_entity_poly.pdbx_strand_id
1 'polypeptide(L)'
;MMLSTLPVLLAVFVLIASAVYGILSSRLVLRMLISAELLFNAALVTLLLASATANPLHASILVLLAIILTAAEVGVVAAIIVFLFHEKGGVEIERLRRLRG
;
A
#
# COMPACT_ATOMS: atom_id res chain seq x y z
N MET A 1 -1.54 -27.89 -5.61
CA MET A 1 -1.12 -26.50 -5.91
C MET A 1 -2.23 -25.47 -5.74
N MET A 2 -3.46 -25.67 -6.25
CA MET A 2 -4.54 -24.66 -6.06
C MET A 2 -5.04 -24.52 -4.61
N LEU A 3 -5.05 -25.62 -3.84
CA LEU A 3 -5.51 -25.61 -2.45
C LEU A 3 -4.57 -24.81 -1.52
N SER A 4 -3.26 -24.75 -1.84
CA SER A 4 -2.25 -24.01 -1.08
C SER A 4 -2.24 -22.51 -1.38
N THR A 5 -2.80 -22.07 -2.52
CA THR A 5 -2.84 -20.65 -2.93
C THR A 5 -4.12 -19.92 -2.49
N LEU A 6 -5.20 -20.67 -2.19
CA LEU A 6 -6.45 -20.12 -1.67
C LEU A 6 -6.28 -19.16 -0.46
N PRO A 7 -5.52 -19.48 0.59
CA PRO A 7 -5.36 -18.57 1.72
C PRO A 7 -4.68 -17.26 1.32
N VAL A 8 -3.74 -17.31 0.39
CA VAL A 8 -3.04 -16.11 -0.12
C VAL A 8 -4.00 -15.22 -0.91
N LEU A 9 -4.84 -15.80 -1.76
CA LEU A 9 -5.86 -15.05 -2.52
C LEU A 9 -6.90 -14.40 -1.60
N LEU A 10 -7.34 -15.10 -0.55
CA LEU A 10 -8.23 -14.54 0.46
C LEU A 10 -7.57 -13.38 1.22
N ALA A 11 -6.30 -13.53 1.60
CA ALA A 11 -5.54 -12.46 2.24
C ALA A 11 -5.45 -11.23 1.33
N VAL A 12 -5.08 -11.40 0.05
CA VAL A 12 -5.04 -10.32 -0.94
C VAL A 12 -6.40 -9.64 -1.06
N PHE A 13 -7.49 -10.39 -1.15
CA PHE A 13 -8.84 -9.83 -1.23
C PHE A 13 -9.17 -8.97 -0.01
N VAL A 14 -8.88 -9.45 1.20
CA VAL A 14 -9.09 -8.71 2.44
C VAL A 14 -8.23 -7.45 2.49
N LEU A 15 -6.96 -7.53 2.07
CA LEU A 15 -6.05 -6.39 2.03
C LEU A 15 -6.55 -5.32 1.05
N ILE A 16 -6.97 -5.70 -0.16
CA ILE A 16 -7.54 -4.76 -1.14
C ILE A 16 -8.84 -4.15 -0.62
N ALA A 17 -9.77 -4.96 -0.11
CA ALA A 17 -11.05 -4.47 0.40
C ALA A 17 -10.88 -3.50 1.57
N SER A 18 -10.00 -3.82 2.52
CA SER A 18 -9.69 -2.96 3.67
C SER A 18 -8.95 -1.69 3.26
N ALA A 19 -8.03 -1.77 2.30
CA ALA A 19 -7.36 -0.61 1.72
C ALA A 19 -8.34 0.33 1.02
N VAL A 20 -9.20 -0.20 0.14
CA VAL A 20 -10.23 0.60 -0.55
C VAL A 20 -11.19 1.23 0.44
N TYR A 21 -11.67 0.47 1.43
CA TYR A 21 -12.51 1.01 2.51
C TYR A 21 -11.78 2.11 3.29
N GLY A 22 -10.50 1.90 3.59
CA GLY A 22 -9.65 2.86 4.27
C GLY A 22 -9.54 4.16 3.47
N ILE A 23 -9.27 4.09 2.17
CA ILE A 23 -9.20 5.26 1.28
C ILE A 23 -10.53 6.01 1.26
N LEU A 24 -11.65 5.32 1.03
CA LEU A 24 -12.97 5.93 0.86
C LEU A 24 -13.54 6.52 2.17
N SER A 25 -13.23 5.93 3.31
CA SER A 25 -13.75 6.37 4.63
C SER A 25 -12.80 7.31 5.39
N SER A 26 -11.64 7.64 4.81
CA SER A 26 -10.64 8.47 5.47
C SER A 26 -11.06 9.93 5.53
N ARG A 27 -10.95 10.53 6.73
CA ARG A 27 -10.99 11.99 6.96
C ARG A 27 -9.60 12.58 7.18
N LEU A 28 -8.63 11.71 7.45
CA LEU A 28 -7.24 12.05 7.74
C LEU A 28 -6.36 11.55 6.60
N VAL A 29 -5.46 12.41 6.15
CA VAL A 29 -4.50 12.12 5.07
C VAL A 29 -3.60 10.95 5.47
N LEU A 30 -3.20 10.87 6.74
CA LEU A 30 -2.43 9.75 7.27
C LEU A 30 -3.13 8.41 7.04
N ARG A 31 -4.44 8.34 7.33
CA ARG A 31 -5.21 7.11 7.14
C ARG A 31 -5.35 6.76 5.66
N MET A 32 -5.44 7.77 4.79
CA MET A 32 -5.44 7.58 3.33
C MET A 32 -4.09 7.04 2.83
N LEU A 33 -2.97 7.60 3.30
CA LEU A 33 -1.61 7.16 2.96
C LEU A 33 -1.36 5.70 3.40
N ILE A 34 -1.69 5.37 4.65
CA ILE A 34 -1.57 3.98 5.15
C ILE A 34 -2.44 3.01 4.32
N SER A 35 -3.62 3.46 3.91
CA SER A 35 -4.50 2.63 3.07
C SER A 35 -3.94 2.45 1.65
N ALA A 36 -3.27 3.46 1.11
CA ALA A 36 -2.59 3.37 -0.19
C ALA A 36 -1.39 2.39 -0.13
N GLU A 37 -0.59 2.45 0.94
CA GLU A 37 0.48 1.48 1.21
C GLU A 37 -0.05 0.04 1.27
N LEU A 38 -1.18 -0.15 1.98
CA LEU A 38 -1.82 -1.45 2.09
C LEU A 38 -2.28 -1.98 0.72
N LEU A 39 -2.83 -1.10 -0.13
CA LEU A 39 -3.22 -1.45 -1.49
C LEU A 39 -2.01 -1.85 -2.34
N PHE A 40 -0.92 -1.08 -2.25
CA PHE A 40 0.31 -1.33 -2.99
C PHE A 40 0.95 -2.66 -2.61
N ASN A 41 1.03 -2.95 -1.31
CA ASN A 41 1.52 -4.26 -0.82
C ASN A 41 0.63 -5.42 -1.29
N ALA A 42 -0.69 -5.27 -1.32
CA ALA A 42 -1.57 -6.30 -1.86
C ALA A 42 -1.33 -6.57 -3.35
N ALA A 43 -1.03 -5.51 -4.13
CA ALA A 43 -0.66 -5.64 -5.54
C ALA A 43 0.68 -6.38 -5.71
N LEU A 44 1.69 -6.07 -4.88
CA LEU A 44 2.98 -6.78 -4.89
C LEU A 44 2.85 -8.26 -4.55
N VAL A 45 2.03 -8.62 -3.55
CA VAL A 45 1.74 -10.03 -3.22
C VAL A 45 1.03 -10.74 -4.38
N THR A 46 0.10 -10.06 -5.04
CA THR A 46 -0.59 -10.60 -6.24
C THR A 46 0.41 -10.87 -7.37
N LEU A 47 1.31 -9.92 -7.63
CA LEU A 47 2.36 -10.03 -8.64
C LEU A 47 3.32 -11.17 -8.30
N LEU A 48 3.68 -11.33 -7.03
CA LEU A 48 4.53 -12.41 -6.55
C LEU A 48 3.87 -13.77 -6.77
N LEU A 49 2.59 -13.90 -6.45
CA LEU A 49 1.83 -15.13 -6.68
C LEU A 49 1.78 -15.48 -8.18
N ALA A 50 1.56 -14.48 -9.04
CA ALA A 50 1.57 -14.66 -10.50
C ALA A 50 2.97 -15.00 -11.05
N SER A 51 4.03 -14.43 -10.47
CA SER A 51 5.40 -14.76 -10.86
C SER A 51 5.79 -16.18 -10.43
N ALA A 52 5.32 -16.62 -9.26
CA ALA A 52 5.61 -17.95 -8.73
C ALA A 52 4.95 -19.07 -9.56
N THR A 53 3.81 -18.80 -10.20
CA THR A 53 3.18 -19.75 -11.13
C THR A 53 3.90 -19.81 -12.49
N ALA A 54 4.63 -18.77 -12.87
CA ALA A 54 5.37 -18.70 -14.13
C ALA A 54 6.79 -19.29 -14.04
N ASN A 55 7.61 -18.82 -13.08
CA ASN A 55 8.97 -19.30 -12.88
C ASN A 55 9.49 -18.97 -11.46
N PRO A 56 10.00 -19.96 -10.70
CA PRO A 56 10.49 -19.73 -9.34
C PRO A 56 11.65 -18.74 -9.25
N LEU A 57 12.54 -18.67 -10.26
CA LEU A 57 13.64 -17.70 -10.29
C LEU A 57 13.13 -16.26 -10.39
N HIS A 58 12.13 -16.03 -11.23
CA HIS A 58 11.51 -14.70 -11.37
C HIS A 58 10.83 -14.28 -10.07
N ALA A 59 10.18 -15.21 -9.38
CA ALA A 59 9.55 -14.93 -8.10
C ALA A 59 10.57 -14.49 -7.05
N SER A 60 11.73 -15.16 -6.95
CA SER A 60 12.80 -14.76 -6.03
C SER A 60 13.35 -13.36 -6.31
N ILE A 61 13.56 -13.00 -7.59
CA ILE A 61 14.00 -11.67 -7.99
C ILE A 61 12.94 -10.63 -7.63
N LEU A 62 11.67 -10.93 -7.90
CA LEU A 62 10.55 -10.06 -7.60
C LEU A 62 10.41 -9.80 -6.09
N VAL A 63 10.61 -10.80 -5.24
CA VAL A 63 10.61 -10.63 -3.77
C VAL A 63 11.67 -9.61 -3.35
N LEU A 64 12.89 -9.74 -3.86
CA LEU A 64 13.98 -8.82 -3.51
C LEU A 64 13.66 -7.39 -3.97
N LEU A 65 13.14 -7.24 -5.18
CA LEU A 65 12.70 -5.94 -5.69
C LEU A 65 11.55 -5.34 -4.85
N ALA A 66 10.57 -6.15 -4.48
CA ALA A 66 9.45 -5.73 -3.64
C ALA A 66 9.93 -5.23 -2.27
N ILE A 67 10.85 -5.95 -1.61
CA ILE A 67 11.41 -5.54 -0.32
C ILE A 67 12.15 -4.20 -0.44
N ILE A 68 12.99 -4.05 -1.46
CA ILE A 68 13.76 -2.80 -1.68
C ILE A 68 12.81 -1.63 -1.98
N LEU A 69 11.81 -1.86 -2.82
CA LEU A 69 10.81 -0.87 -3.20
C LEU A 69 9.99 -0.40 -1.99
N THR A 70 9.44 -1.33 -1.21
CA THR A 70 8.67 -1.01 0.00
C THR A 70 9.54 -0.29 1.03
N ALA A 71 10.80 -0.69 1.20
CA ALA A 71 11.72 0.01 2.10
C ALA A 71 11.96 1.47 1.66
N ALA A 72 12.13 1.71 0.36
CA ALA A 72 12.30 3.05 -0.19
C ALA A 72 11.02 3.91 -0.04
N GLU A 73 9.85 3.33 -0.31
CA GLU A 73 8.57 4.03 -0.25
C GLU A 73 8.20 4.45 1.18
N VAL A 74 8.41 3.60 2.18
CA VAL A 74 8.16 3.93 3.60
C VAL A 74 8.95 5.17 4.03
N GLY A 75 10.18 5.34 3.53
CA GLY A 75 10.98 6.55 3.77
C GLY A 75 10.35 7.82 3.18
N VAL A 76 9.83 7.73 1.95
CA VAL A 76 9.13 8.84 1.28
C VAL A 76 7.83 9.19 2.01
N VAL A 77 7.03 8.18 2.39
CA VAL A 77 5.79 8.38 3.14
C VAL A 77 6.06 9.02 4.50
N ALA A 78 7.07 8.56 5.23
CA ALA A 78 7.45 9.16 6.50
C ALA A 78 7.83 10.64 6.33
N ALA A 79 8.60 10.98 5.28
CA ALA A 79 8.96 12.36 4.97
C ALA A 79 7.71 13.21 4.66
N ILE A 80 6.77 12.69 3.87
CA ILE A 80 5.49 13.37 3.57
C ILE A 80 4.70 13.59 4.86
N ILE A 81 4.60 12.60 5.74
CA ILE A 81 3.88 12.70 7.01
C ILE A 81 4.50 13.80 7.89
N VAL A 82 5.83 13.78 8.09
CA VAL A 82 6.53 14.81 8.87
C VAL A 82 6.29 16.20 8.31
N PHE A 83 6.42 16.36 6.98
CA PHE A 83 6.14 17.63 6.31
C PHE A 83 4.71 18.12 6.53
N LEU A 84 3.71 17.24 6.40
CA LEU A 84 2.31 17.59 6.63
C LEU A 84 2.04 18.03 8.08
N PHE A 85 2.67 17.38 9.06
CA PHE A 85 2.56 17.76 10.47
C PHE A 85 3.28 19.09 10.77
N HIS A 86 4.44 19.32 10.17
CA HIS A 86 5.23 20.52 10.39
C HIS A 86 4.58 21.78 9.78
N GLU A 87 4.10 21.71 8.54
CA GLU A 87 3.69 22.89 7.78
C GLU A 87 2.22 23.29 7.99
N LYS A 88 1.32 22.32 8.26
CA LYS A 88 -0.15 22.55 8.19
C LYS A 88 -0.89 22.47 9.52
N GLY A 89 -0.19 22.20 10.63
CA GLY A 89 -0.78 22.13 11.98
C GLY A 89 -1.95 21.15 12.09
N GLY A 90 -2.00 20.13 11.21
CA GLY A 90 -3.09 19.16 11.15
C GLY A 90 -3.10 18.35 9.84
N VAL A 91 -3.62 17.13 9.91
CA VAL A 91 -3.56 16.12 8.84
C VAL A 91 -4.96 15.81 8.28
N GLU A 92 -5.92 16.71 8.50
CA GLU A 92 -7.29 16.57 8.00
C GLU A 92 -7.40 16.90 6.51
N ILE A 93 -8.12 16.07 5.78
CA ILE A 93 -8.32 16.20 4.33
C ILE A 93 -9.10 17.49 4.00
N GLU A 94 -10.02 17.91 4.86
CA GLU A 94 -10.83 19.13 4.69
C GLU A 94 -9.96 20.40 4.63
N ARG A 95 -8.88 20.47 5.42
CA ARG A 95 -7.93 21.61 5.39
C ARG A 95 -7.11 21.64 4.11
N LEU A 96 -6.80 20.49 3.52
CA LEU A 96 -6.09 20.43 2.23
C LEU A 96 -6.97 20.92 1.07
N ARG A 97 -8.29 20.75 1.15
CA ARG A 97 -9.23 21.17 0.10
C ARG A 97 -9.31 22.69 -0.07
N ARG A 98 -8.95 23.47 0.96
CA ARG A 98 -8.92 24.96 0.93
C ARG A 98 -7.81 25.55 0.06
N LEU A 99 -6.97 24.72 -0.56
CA LEU A 99 -5.96 25.16 -1.54
C LEU A 99 -6.44 25.06 -3.00
N ARG A 100 -7.69 24.67 -3.23
CA ARG A 100 -8.39 24.89 -4.50
C ARG A 100 -9.36 26.04 -4.29
N GLY A 101 -9.14 27.13 -5.03
CA GLY A 101 -9.86 28.39 -4.93
C GLY A 101 -11.37 28.26 -5.03
#